data_AF-A0A963ZAV0-F1
#
_entry.id   AF-A0A963ZAV0-F1
#
_cell.length_a   1.000
_cell.length_b   1.000
_cell.length_c   1.000
_cell.angle_alpha   90.00
_cell.angle_beta   90.00
_cell.angle_gamma   90.00
#
_symmetry.space_group_name_H-M   'P 1'
#
loop_
_entity.id
_entity.type
_entity.pdbx_description
1 polymer ?
#
loop_
_entity_poly.entity_id
_entity_poly.type
_entity_poly.pdbx_seq_one_letter_code
_entity_poly.pdbx_strand_id
1 'polypeptide(L)'
;MDSIDCSKKAEMGRKPIKRYRYKDPKVKEKHAIRFMIYFQEHGVEKFSMSKMAADLKMSKTTIYNHFETKEEAIEAALDYKLSIIKDYQTVLENITLPYTERYRKSMLFFCVQTFDISNKLLFQLESSYPKIYKKVESFQRKVFVNLKSYYEVGIDIGVFKEDVNPLLLALDDQKFFEMLSERDLLKDHNIEVLDAFAHHFKMKFRGILK
;
A
#
# COMPACT_ATOMS: atom_id res chain seq x y z
N MET A 1 -37.24 -30.03 -61.07
CA MET A 1 -38.28 -29.69 -60.08
C MET A 1 -38.10 -30.64 -58.90
N ASP A 2 -36.98 -30.57 -58.19
CA ASP A 2 -36.57 -29.47 -57.30
C ASP A 2 -37.58 -29.23 -56.18
N SER A 3 -37.27 -29.72 -55.00
CA SER A 3 -37.13 -28.82 -53.84
C SER A 3 -36.45 -29.58 -52.71
N ILE A 4 -35.23 -29.15 -52.46
CA ILE A 4 -34.36 -29.54 -51.37
C ILE A 4 -34.88 -28.94 -50.06
N ASP A 5 -34.87 -29.79 -49.04
CA ASP A 5 -34.92 -29.50 -47.60
C ASP A 5 -34.08 -28.28 -47.19
N CYS A 6 -34.70 -27.28 -46.55
CA CYS A 6 -33.96 -26.30 -45.75
C CYS A 6 -34.87 -25.50 -44.81
N SER A 7 -35.41 -26.10 -43.73
CA SER A 7 -35.95 -25.28 -42.63
C SER A 7 -36.04 -26.02 -41.29
N LYS A 8 -34.89 -26.47 -40.77
CA LYS A 8 -34.69 -26.63 -39.31
C LYS A 8 -33.24 -26.33 -38.95
N LYS A 9 -32.82 -25.08 -39.09
CA LYS A 9 -31.66 -24.59 -38.33
C LYS A 9 -32.11 -24.34 -36.90
N ALA A 10 -31.86 -25.33 -36.04
CA ALA A 10 -31.91 -25.16 -34.60
C ALA A 10 -30.92 -24.05 -34.22
N GLU A 11 -31.43 -22.91 -33.75
CA GLU A 11 -30.66 -21.91 -33.03
C GLU A 11 -30.18 -22.52 -31.71
N MET A 12 -29.08 -23.29 -31.76
CA MET A 12 -28.30 -23.62 -30.58
C MET A 12 -27.43 -22.42 -30.20
N GLY A 13 -28.09 -21.32 -29.83
CA GLY A 13 -27.45 -20.26 -29.06
C GLY A 13 -27.06 -20.83 -27.70
N ARG A 14 -25.76 -20.80 -27.37
CA ARG A 14 -25.28 -21.18 -26.03
C ARG A 14 -26.05 -20.38 -24.99
N LYS A 15 -26.89 -21.03 -24.18
CA LYS A 15 -27.52 -20.41 -23.01
C LYS A 15 -26.41 -19.84 -22.12
N PRO A 16 -26.46 -18.55 -21.72
CA PRO A 16 -25.47 -18.00 -20.83
C PRO A 16 -25.59 -18.72 -19.50
N ILE A 17 -24.61 -19.58 -19.19
CA ILE A 17 -24.47 -20.15 -17.85
C ILE A 17 -24.21 -18.95 -16.93
N LYS A 18 -25.20 -18.59 -16.10
CA LYS A 18 -24.99 -17.69 -14.97
C LYS A 18 -23.99 -18.38 -14.04
N ARG A 19 -22.69 -18.16 -14.28
CA ARG A 19 -21.63 -18.61 -13.37
C ARG A 19 -21.80 -17.80 -12.10
N TYR A 20 -22.31 -18.43 -11.05
CA TYR A 20 -22.27 -17.88 -9.71
C TYR A 20 -20.80 -17.61 -9.38
N ARG A 21 -20.42 -16.33 -9.26
CA ARG A 21 -19.06 -15.96 -8.89
C ARG A 21 -18.85 -16.38 -7.44
N TYR A 22 -17.90 -17.27 -7.21
CA TYR A 22 -17.54 -17.69 -5.86
C TYR A 22 -16.81 -16.52 -5.19
N LYS A 23 -17.53 -15.69 -4.42
CA LYS A 23 -16.99 -14.50 -3.75
C LYS A 23 -16.50 -14.83 -2.34
N ASP A 24 -15.60 -15.81 -2.21
CA ASP A 24 -14.98 -16.07 -0.91
C ASP A 24 -14.07 -14.89 -0.53
N PRO A 25 -14.36 -14.15 0.56
CA PRO A 25 -13.55 -13.02 1.00
C PRO A 25 -12.10 -13.38 1.30
N LYS A 26 -11.84 -14.58 1.84
CA LYS A 26 -10.48 -15.05 2.17
C LYS A 26 -9.66 -15.31 0.92
N VAL A 27 -10.29 -15.84 -0.12
CA VAL A 27 -9.65 -16.05 -1.43
C VAL A 27 -9.36 -14.71 -2.10
N LYS A 28 -10.29 -13.76 -2.01
CA LYS A 28 -10.11 -12.39 -2.52
C LYS A 28 -8.93 -11.70 -1.84
N GLU A 29 -8.84 -11.79 -0.51
CA GLU A 29 -7.71 -11.26 0.26
C GLU A 29 -6.39 -11.89 -0.17
N LYS A 30 -6.31 -13.22 -0.22
CA LYS A 30 -5.10 -13.93 -0.69
C LYS A 30 -4.65 -13.47 -2.08
N HIS A 31 -5.58 -13.18 -2.97
CA HIS A 31 -5.25 -12.64 -4.30
C HIS A 31 -4.80 -11.18 -4.25
N ALA A 32 -5.39 -10.35 -3.41
CA ALA A 32 -4.95 -8.97 -3.20
C ALA A 32 -3.48 -8.88 -2.77
N ILE A 33 -3.02 -9.77 -1.89
CA ILE A 33 -1.60 -9.86 -1.49
C ILE A 33 -0.71 -10.11 -2.71
N ARG A 34 -1.04 -11.11 -3.51
CA ARG A 34 -0.26 -11.49 -4.70
C ARG A 34 -0.25 -10.37 -5.75
N PHE A 35 -1.36 -9.66 -5.88
CA PHE A 35 -1.46 -8.52 -6.79
C PHE A 35 -0.62 -7.34 -6.30
N MET A 36 -0.60 -7.07 -4.99
CA MET A 36 0.24 -6.03 -4.42
C MET A 36 1.72 -6.28 -4.72
N ILE A 37 2.21 -7.51 -4.51
CA ILE A 37 3.59 -7.90 -4.85
C ILE A 37 3.87 -7.67 -6.34
N TYR A 38 2.97 -8.13 -7.21
CA TYR A 38 3.10 -7.93 -8.66
C TYR A 38 3.16 -6.43 -9.03
N PHE A 39 2.33 -5.58 -8.42
CA PHE A 39 2.32 -4.14 -8.70
C PHE A 39 3.55 -3.42 -8.16
N GLN A 40 4.15 -3.88 -7.06
CA GLN A 40 5.41 -3.35 -6.54
C GLN A 40 6.57 -3.60 -7.51
N GLU A 41 6.58 -4.75 -8.16
CA GLU A 41 7.62 -5.15 -9.13
C GLU A 41 7.41 -4.53 -10.52
N HIS A 42 6.17 -4.50 -11.00
CA HIS A 42 5.87 -4.17 -12.40
C HIS A 42 5.20 -2.82 -12.62
N GLY A 43 4.71 -2.18 -11.56
CA GLY A 43 3.87 -0.99 -11.65
C GLY A 43 2.44 -1.28 -12.13
N VAL A 44 1.67 -0.23 -12.37
CA VAL A 44 0.22 -0.33 -12.71
C VAL A 44 -0.15 0.19 -14.11
N GLU A 45 0.75 0.84 -14.84
CA GLU A 45 0.41 1.46 -16.15
C GLU A 45 0.20 0.45 -17.30
N LYS A 46 1.06 -0.57 -17.41
CA LYS A 46 1.18 -1.39 -18.64
C LYS A 46 0.75 -2.85 -18.48
N PHE A 47 0.01 -3.19 -17.42
CA PHE A 47 -0.46 -4.56 -17.23
C PHE A 47 -1.83 -4.82 -17.89
N SER A 48 -2.09 -6.08 -18.22
CA SER A 48 -3.44 -6.57 -18.50
C SER A 48 -3.78 -7.65 -17.49
N MET A 49 -5.07 -7.81 -17.17
CA MET A 49 -5.53 -8.88 -16.27
C MET A 49 -5.10 -10.27 -16.78
N SER A 50 -5.03 -10.44 -18.10
CA SER A 50 -4.54 -11.67 -18.73
C SER A 50 -3.04 -11.89 -18.53
N LYS A 51 -2.22 -10.84 -18.69
CA LYS A 51 -0.76 -10.91 -18.46
C LYS A 51 -0.46 -11.16 -16.99
N MET A 52 -1.08 -10.40 -16.09
CA MET A 52 -0.94 -10.60 -14.65
C MET A 52 -1.34 -12.02 -14.22
N ALA A 53 -2.41 -12.59 -14.80
CA ALA A 53 -2.78 -13.99 -14.56
C ALA A 53 -1.66 -14.96 -14.98
N ALA A 54 -1.07 -14.78 -16.16
CA ALA A 54 0.01 -15.61 -16.66
C ALA A 54 1.27 -15.50 -15.76
N ASP A 55 1.68 -14.28 -15.44
CA ASP A 55 2.87 -14.00 -14.62
C ASP A 55 2.70 -14.57 -13.20
N LEU A 56 1.48 -14.50 -12.64
CA LEU A 56 1.14 -15.10 -11.36
C LEU A 56 0.82 -16.61 -11.44
N LYS A 57 0.95 -17.26 -12.60
CA LYS A 57 0.57 -18.68 -12.79
C LYS A 57 -0.86 -18.99 -12.30
N MET A 58 -1.79 -18.08 -12.57
CA MET A 58 -3.21 -18.17 -12.24
C MET A 58 -4.04 -18.32 -13.52
N SER A 59 -5.18 -19.02 -13.43
CA SER A 59 -6.13 -19.00 -14.55
C SER A 59 -6.78 -17.61 -14.65
N LYS A 60 -7.08 -17.17 -15.87
CA LYS A 60 -7.86 -15.93 -16.09
C LYS A 60 -9.18 -15.99 -15.30
N THR A 61 -9.85 -17.14 -15.32
CA THR A 61 -11.10 -17.37 -14.60
C THR A 61 -10.94 -17.16 -13.10
N THR A 62 -9.82 -17.55 -12.50
CA THR A 62 -9.55 -17.31 -11.07
C THR A 62 -9.56 -15.81 -10.75
N ILE A 63 -8.91 -14.98 -11.56
CA ILE A 63 -8.92 -13.53 -11.35
C ILE A 63 -10.32 -12.96 -11.57
N TYR A 64 -10.94 -13.25 -12.71
CA TYR A 64 -12.25 -12.69 -13.09
C TYR A 64 -13.42 -13.16 -12.21
N ASN A 65 -13.25 -14.23 -11.43
CA ASN A 65 -14.24 -14.65 -10.45
C ASN A 65 -14.31 -13.69 -9.24
N HIS A 66 -13.21 -13.00 -8.92
CA HIS A 66 -13.10 -12.14 -7.74
C HIS A 66 -12.92 -10.65 -8.06
N PHE A 67 -12.44 -10.32 -9.26
CA PHE A 67 -12.13 -8.95 -9.69
C PHE A 67 -12.65 -8.72 -11.12
N GLU A 68 -13.60 -7.80 -11.25
CA GLU A 68 -14.27 -7.51 -12.52
C GLU A 68 -13.44 -6.57 -13.39
N THR A 69 -12.73 -5.64 -12.77
CA THR A 69 -11.96 -4.58 -13.45
C THR A 69 -10.51 -4.54 -12.97
N LYS A 70 -9.66 -3.82 -13.71
CA LYS A 70 -8.27 -3.56 -13.27
C LYS A 70 -8.28 -2.73 -11.99
N GLU A 71 -9.16 -1.73 -11.94
CA GLU A 71 -9.35 -0.82 -10.83
C GLU A 71 -9.70 -1.58 -9.55
N GLU A 72 -10.59 -2.58 -9.62
CA GLU A 72 -10.94 -3.40 -8.45
C GLU A 72 -9.75 -4.21 -7.94
N ALA A 73 -8.92 -4.74 -8.85
CA ALA A 73 -7.72 -5.49 -8.48
C ALA A 73 -6.65 -4.58 -7.83
N ILE A 74 -6.43 -3.40 -8.40
CA ILE A 74 -5.51 -2.39 -7.87
C ILE A 74 -5.99 -1.89 -6.51
N GLU A 75 -7.27 -1.55 -6.41
CA GLU A 75 -7.88 -1.02 -5.19
C GLU A 75 -7.79 -2.03 -4.05
N ALA A 76 -8.11 -3.30 -4.31
CA ALA A 76 -8.01 -4.35 -3.29
C ALA A 76 -6.56 -4.61 -2.84
N ALA A 77 -5.60 -4.58 -3.77
CA ALA A 77 -4.18 -4.70 -3.45
C ALA A 77 -3.70 -3.54 -2.58
N LEU A 78 -4.10 -2.31 -2.93
CA LEU A 78 -3.80 -1.12 -2.16
C LEU A 78 -4.45 -1.16 -0.77
N ASP A 79 -5.73 -1.53 -0.68
CA ASP A 79 -6.45 -1.65 0.59
C ASP A 79 -5.79 -2.66 1.53
N TYR A 80 -5.34 -3.80 0.99
CA TYR A 80 -4.52 -4.75 1.75
C TYR A 80 -3.23 -4.11 2.25
N LYS A 81 -2.50 -3.41 1.38
CA LYS A 81 -1.22 -2.82 1.78
C LYS A 81 -1.39 -1.74 2.86
N LEU A 82 -2.38 -0.86 2.69
CA LEU A 82 -2.71 0.18 3.66
C LEU A 82 -3.20 -0.41 4.99
N SER A 83 -3.92 -1.54 4.97
CA SER A 83 -4.38 -2.19 6.21
C SER A 83 -3.22 -2.74 7.02
N ILE A 84 -2.19 -3.34 6.38
CA ILE A 84 -0.98 -3.79 7.05
C ILE A 84 -0.18 -2.62 7.61
N ILE A 85 0.04 -1.56 6.82
CA ILE A 85 0.84 -0.42 7.29
C ILE A 85 0.15 0.21 8.51
N LYS A 86 -1.19 0.29 8.53
CA LYS A 86 -1.99 0.89 9.61
C LYS A 86 -1.66 0.34 11.01
N ASP A 87 -1.15 -0.88 11.13
CA ASP A 87 -0.77 -1.49 12.41
C ASP A 87 0.31 -0.70 13.17
N TYR A 88 1.02 0.23 12.50
CA TYR A 88 1.90 1.19 13.18
C TYR A 88 1.17 1.92 14.32
N GLN A 89 -0.12 2.23 14.13
CA GLN A 89 -0.91 3.03 15.06
C GLN A 89 -1.05 2.32 16.41
N THR A 90 -1.30 1.01 16.41
CA THR A 90 -1.40 0.19 17.63
C THR A 90 -0.11 0.22 18.44
N VAL A 91 1.05 0.26 17.77
CA VAL A 91 2.35 0.35 18.45
C VAL A 91 2.60 1.77 18.98
N LEU A 92 2.21 2.81 18.24
CA LEU A 92 2.36 4.21 18.64
C LEU A 92 1.54 4.54 19.90
N GLU A 93 0.37 3.93 20.01
CA GLU A 93 -0.58 4.11 21.12
C GLU A 93 -0.35 3.14 22.28
N ASN A 94 0.62 2.22 22.17
CA ASN A 94 0.84 1.19 23.18
C ASN A 94 1.41 1.76 24.47
N ILE A 95 0.55 1.93 25.48
CA ILE A 95 0.92 2.52 26.77
C ILE A 95 1.86 1.66 27.61
N THR A 96 2.03 0.37 27.30
CA THR A 96 2.95 -0.52 28.03
C THR A 96 4.40 -0.32 27.62
N LEU A 97 4.66 0.45 26.55
CA LEU A 97 6.01 0.79 26.09
C LEU A 97 6.44 2.17 26.63
N PRO A 98 7.74 2.35 26.92
CA PRO A 98 8.31 3.68 27.13
C PRO A 98 7.93 4.62 25.98
N TYR A 99 7.66 5.89 26.28
CA TYR A 99 7.04 6.81 25.34
C TYR A 99 7.81 6.93 24.00
N THR A 100 9.13 7.10 24.06
CA THR A 100 10.01 7.19 22.88
C THR A 100 10.17 5.86 22.14
N GLU A 101 10.04 4.73 22.84
CA GLU A 101 10.05 3.40 22.24
C GLU A 101 8.79 3.12 21.40
N ARG A 102 7.66 3.76 21.73
CA ARG A 102 6.44 3.71 20.91
C ARG A 102 6.72 4.24 19.50
N TYR A 103 7.30 5.44 19.42
CA TYR A 103 7.72 6.02 18.14
C TYR A 103 8.73 5.13 17.44
N ARG A 104 9.80 4.71 18.15
CA ARG A 104 10.87 3.91 17.55
C ARG A 104 10.35 2.63 16.89
N LYS A 105 9.54 1.85 17.62
CA LYS A 105 9.00 0.58 17.12
C LYS A 105 7.93 0.79 16.04
N SER A 106 7.04 1.75 16.26
CA SER A 106 5.95 2.07 15.34
C SER A 106 6.48 2.55 13.99
N MET A 107 7.40 3.52 14.00
CA MET A 107 7.94 4.10 12.77
C MET A 107 8.94 3.19 12.08
N LEU A 108 9.68 2.34 12.82
CA LEU A 108 10.46 1.28 12.20
C LEU A 108 9.57 0.31 11.42
N PHE A 109 8.48 -0.15 12.03
CA PHE A 109 7.49 -0.99 11.35
C PHE A 109 6.92 -0.29 10.13
N PHE A 110 6.51 0.98 10.26
CA PHE A 110 6.04 1.80 9.15
C PHE A 110 7.04 1.83 7.99
N CYS A 111 8.32 2.17 8.28
CA CYS A 111 9.38 2.24 7.27
C CYS A 111 9.60 0.89 6.56
N VAL A 112 9.64 -0.21 7.30
CA VAL A 112 9.78 -1.56 6.72
C VAL A 112 8.59 -1.89 5.83
N GLN A 113 7.37 -1.55 6.25
CA GLN A 113 6.17 -1.82 5.47
C GLN A 113 6.01 -0.89 4.28
N THR A 114 6.53 0.34 4.28
CA THR A 114 6.46 1.23 3.12
C THR A 114 7.65 1.05 2.17
N PHE A 115 8.75 0.45 2.63
CA PHE A 115 9.92 0.19 1.82
C PHE A 115 9.76 -0.92 0.78
N ASP A 116 8.57 -1.38 0.42
CA ASP A 116 8.32 -2.10 -0.85
C ASP A 116 7.48 -1.27 -1.86
N ILE A 117 7.02 -0.09 -1.48
CA ILE A 117 6.31 0.88 -2.33
C ILE A 117 7.32 1.88 -2.94
N SER A 118 7.42 1.95 -4.26
CA SER A 118 8.32 2.90 -4.95
C SER A 118 7.63 4.23 -5.28
N ASN A 119 8.40 5.32 -5.35
CA ASN A 119 7.90 6.59 -5.89
C ASN A 119 7.33 6.45 -7.30
N LYS A 120 7.91 5.57 -8.12
CA LYS A 120 7.36 5.24 -9.44
C LYS A 120 5.95 4.67 -9.34
N LEU A 121 5.71 3.70 -8.46
CA LEU A 121 4.38 3.12 -8.27
C LEU A 121 3.37 4.17 -7.78
N LEU A 122 3.77 5.02 -6.83
CA LEU A 122 2.93 6.11 -6.33
C LEU A 122 2.56 7.09 -7.46
N PHE A 123 3.54 7.51 -8.26
CA PHE A 123 3.31 8.38 -9.41
C PHE A 123 2.35 7.76 -10.44
N GLN A 124 2.49 6.46 -10.72
CA GLN A 124 1.60 5.76 -11.64
C GLN A 124 0.16 5.66 -11.11
N LEU A 125 0.00 5.44 -9.80
CA LEU A 125 -1.32 5.46 -9.15
C LEU A 125 -1.94 6.85 -9.21
N GLU A 126 -1.17 7.89 -8.93
CA GLU A 126 -1.63 9.28 -8.98
C GLU A 126 -2.08 9.68 -10.39
N SER A 127 -1.26 9.38 -11.40
CA SER A 127 -1.51 9.79 -12.78
C SER A 127 -2.63 8.99 -13.45
N SER A 128 -2.63 7.66 -13.27
CA SER A 128 -3.53 6.75 -14.01
C SER A 128 -4.78 6.38 -13.22
N TYR A 129 -4.73 6.43 -11.89
CA TYR A 129 -5.80 6.00 -10.99
C TYR A 129 -6.05 7.01 -9.85
N PRO A 130 -6.28 8.31 -10.15
CA PRO A 130 -6.33 9.37 -9.13
C PRO A 130 -7.40 9.14 -8.06
N LYS A 131 -8.52 8.49 -8.40
CA LYS A 131 -9.56 8.13 -7.42
C LYS A 131 -9.07 7.11 -6.39
N ILE A 132 -8.26 6.15 -6.81
CA ILE A 132 -7.64 5.15 -5.92
C ILE A 132 -6.51 5.81 -5.13
N TYR A 133 -5.71 6.67 -5.77
CA TYR A 133 -4.62 7.40 -5.12
C TYR A 133 -5.06 8.27 -3.95
N LYS A 134 -6.28 8.82 -3.97
CA LYS A 134 -6.87 9.53 -2.81
C LYS A 134 -6.83 8.73 -1.49
N LYS A 135 -6.84 7.39 -1.55
CA LYS A 135 -6.67 6.55 -0.36
C LYS A 135 -5.27 6.67 0.23
N VAL A 136 -4.24 6.77 -0.62
CA VAL A 136 -2.85 7.02 -0.20
C VAL A 136 -2.74 8.38 0.45
N GLU A 137 -3.27 9.44 -0.18
CA GLU A 137 -3.23 10.80 0.37
C GLU A 137 -3.95 10.89 1.72
N SER A 138 -5.12 10.26 1.84
CA SER A 138 -5.88 10.19 3.09
C SER A 138 -5.09 9.45 4.17
N PHE A 139 -4.43 8.36 3.82
CA PHE A 139 -3.60 7.59 4.73
C PHE A 139 -2.38 8.41 5.21
N GLN A 140 -1.65 9.05 4.30
CA GLN A 140 -0.52 9.92 4.63
C GLN A 140 -0.94 11.08 5.55
N ARG A 141 -2.08 11.74 5.26
CA ARG A 141 -2.65 12.78 6.12
C ARG A 141 -2.94 12.26 7.52
N LYS A 142 -3.48 11.04 7.63
CA LYS A 142 -3.74 10.42 8.94
C LYS A 142 -2.45 10.11 9.71
N VAL A 143 -1.42 9.60 9.03
CA VAL A 143 -0.09 9.37 9.63
C VAL A 143 0.48 10.67 10.19
N PHE A 144 0.43 11.75 9.40
CA PHE A 144 0.85 13.07 9.81
C PHE A 144 0.11 13.57 11.07
N VAL A 145 -1.22 13.49 11.07
CA VAL A 145 -2.04 13.91 12.23
C VAL A 145 -1.71 13.09 13.48
N ASN A 146 -1.54 11.77 13.34
CA ASN A 146 -1.19 10.89 14.45
C ASN A 146 0.19 11.24 15.04
N LEU A 147 1.18 11.52 14.20
CA LEU A 147 2.52 11.91 14.65
C LEU A 147 2.53 13.28 15.31
N LYS A 148 1.83 14.27 14.73
CA LYS A 148 1.65 15.58 15.35
C LYS A 148 1.04 15.45 16.74
N SER A 149 -0.03 14.66 16.88
CA SER A 149 -0.66 14.40 18.17
C SER A 149 0.26 13.68 19.15
N TYR A 150 1.06 12.71 18.70
CA TYR A 150 2.08 12.06 19.53
C TYR A 150 3.10 13.05 20.08
N TYR A 151 3.54 14.04 19.28
CA TYR A 151 4.44 15.07 19.76
C TYR A 151 3.77 16.05 20.72
N GLU A 152 2.54 16.49 20.42
CA GLU A 152 1.75 17.37 21.30
C GLU A 152 1.60 16.75 22.69
N VAL A 153 1.10 15.50 22.76
CA VAL A 153 0.95 14.78 24.03
C VAL A 153 2.30 14.60 24.73
N GLY A 154 3.37 14.35 23.98
CA GLY A 154 4.72 14.15 24.55
C GLY A 154 5.28 15.42 25.19
N ILE A 155 4.94 16.60 24.66
CA ILE A 155 5.26 17.90 25.26
C ILE A 155 4.41 18.10 26.52
N ASP A 156 3.09 17.89 26.43
CA ASP A 156 2.17 18.11 27.54
C ASP A 156 2.51 17.29 28.80
N ILE A 157 3.03 16.07 28.61
CA ILE A 157 3.45 15.19 29.73
C ILE A 157 4.93 15.35 30.12
N GLY A 158 5.65 16.31 29.54
CA GLY A 158 7.04 16.63 29.85
C GLY A 158 8.08 15.62 29.34
N VAL A 159 7.73 14.76 28.37
CA VAL A 159 8.69 13.85 27.71
C VAL A 159 9.54 14.60 26.68
N PHE A 160 8.94 15.58 25.99
CA PHE A 160 9.62 16.45 25.03
C PHE A 160 9.71 17.88 25.57
N LYS A 161 10.70 18.65 25.11
CA LYS A 161 10.90 20.04 25.52
C LYS A 161 9.77 20.92 24.98
N GLU A 162 9.36 21.93 25.74
CA GLU A 162 8.29 22.87 25.36
C GLU A 162 8.68 23.79 24.17
N ASP A 163 9.97 23.94 23.88
CA ASP A 163 10.49 24.81 22.82
C ASP A 163 10.50 24.16 21.42
N VAL A 164 10.12 22.89 21.30
CA VAL A 164 9.99 22.21 19.99
C VAL A 164 8.59 22.40 19.41
N ASN A 165 8.49 22.42 18.08
CA ASN A 165 7.22 22.58 17.38
C ASN A 165 6.71 21.22 16.85
N PRO A 166 5.58 20.69 17.38
CA PRO A 166 5.00 19.41 16.94
C PRO A 166 4.70 19.33 15.44
N LEU A 167 4.29 20.45 14.82
CA LEU A 167 4.01 20.52 13.39
C LEU A 167 5.29 20.27 12.58
N LEU A 168 6.38 20.94 12.95
CA LEU A 168 7.67 20.80 12.27
C LEU A 168 8.24 19.39 12.45
N LEU A 169 8.09 18.79 13.62
CA LEU A 169 8.53 17.41 13.87
C LEU A 169 7.77 16.39 13.03
N ALA A 170 6.45 16.55 12.89
CA ALA A 170 5.62 15.70 12.04
C ALA A 170 5.89 15.91 10.54
N LEU A 171 6.17 17.15 10.11
CA LEU A 171 6.57 17.44 8.74
C LEU A 171 7.93 16.82 8.39
N ASP A 172 8.88 16.88 9.31
CA ASP A 172 10.19 16.24 9.19
C ASP A 172 10.05 14.71 9.03
N ASP A 173 9.19 14.08 9.84
CA ASP A 173 8.89 12.64 9.68
C ASP A 173 8.29 12.32 8.31
N GLN A 174 7.31 13.12 7.87
CA GLN A 174 6.70 12.94 6.57
C GLN A 174 7.74 13.03 5.45
N LYS A 175 8.64 14.02 5.49
CA LYS A 175 9.69 14.19 4.48
C LYS A 175 10.70 13.06 4.49
N PHE A 176 11.07 12.56 5.67
CA PHE A 176 11.90 11.37 5.78
C PHE A 176 11.24 10.15 5.14
N PHE A 177 9.95 9.90 5.39
CA PHE A 177 9.24 8.76 4.80
C PHE A 177 9.04 8.89 3.28
N GLU A 178 8.81 10.10 2.77
CA GLU A 178 8.77 10.37 1.32
C GLU A 178 10.12 10.03 0.67
N MET A 179 11.24 10.43 1.30
CA MET A 179 12.60 10.10 0.81
C MET A 179 12.83 8.58 0.76
N LEU A 180 12.33 7.80 1.72
CA LEU A 180 12.47 6.33 1.70
C LEU A 180 11.83 5.66 0.48
N SER A 181 10.91 6.36 -0.20
CA SER A 181 10.28 5.86 -1.43
C SER A 181 11.18 6.05 -2.68
N GLU A 182 12.28 6.80 -2.56
CA GLU A 182 13.38 6.94 -3.53
C GLU A 182 14.36 5.75 -3.45
N ARG A 183 13.84 4.55 -3.72
CA ARG A 183 14.60 3.30 -3.56
C ARG A 183 15.93 3.26 -4.31
N ASP A 184 15.93 3.78 -5.54
CA ASP A 184 17.11 3.72 -6.41
C ASP A 184 18.25 4.54 -5.79
N LEU A 185 17.94 5.72 -5.24
CA LEU A 185 18.90 6.55 -4.50
C LEU A 185 19.53 5.78 -3.33
N LEU A 186 18.70 5.12 -2.49
CA LEU A 186 19.19 4.37 -1.32
C LEU A 186 20.03 3.16 -1.73
N LYS A 187 19.58 2.41 -2.75
CA LYS A 187 20.30 1.24 -3.27
C LYS A 187 21.64 1.61 -3.89
N ASP A 188 21.68 2.68 -4.67
CA ASP A 188 22.91 3.15 -5.33
C ASP A 188 23.99 3.56 -4.32
N HIS A 189 23.58 3.94 -3.10
CA HIS A 189 24.47 4.29 -1.99
C HIS A 189 24.63 3.17 -0.94
N ASN A 190 24.08 1.98 -1.19
CA ASN A 190 24.11 0.84 -0.27
C ASN A 190 23.57 1.17 1.13
N ILE A 191 22.49 1.96 1.18
CA ILE A 191 21.81 2.35 2.42
C ILE A 191 20.60 1.45 2.64
N GLU A 192 20.66 0.64 3.70
CA GLU A 192 19.52 -0.16 4.14
C GLU A 192 18.51 0.70 4.91
N VAL A 193 17.23 0.33 4.85
CA VAL A 193 16.13 1.04 5.54
C VAL A 193 16.35 1.12 7.03
N LEU A 194 16.86 0.03 7.61
CA LEU A 194 17.13 -0.06 9.03
C LEU A 194 18.18 0.96 9.45
N ASP A 195 19.22 1.14 8.63
CA ASP A 195 20.29 2.10 8.87
C ASP A 195 19.79 3.54 8.69
N ALA A 196 19.02 3.79 7.64
CA ALA A 196 18.38 5.10 7.40
C ALA A 196 17.47 5.50 8.57
N PHE A 197 16.62 4.58 9.04
CA PHE A 197 15.73 4.83 10.18
C PHE A 197 16.51 4.99 11.49
N ALA A 198 17.50 4.14 11.74
CA ALA A 198 18.33 4.24 12.94
C ALA A 198 19.08 5.58 13.00
N HIS A 199 19.57 6.05 11.85
CA HIS A 199 20.17 7.37 11.72
C HIS A 199 19.16 8.47 12.01
N HIS A 200 18.00 8.47 11.35
CA HIS A 200 16.90 9.45 11.58
C HIS A 200 16.49 9.52 13.05
N PHE A 201 16.25 8.36 13.68
CA PHE A 201 15.87 8.27 15.08
C PHE A 201 16.95 8.83 16.01
N LYS A 202 18.23 8.51 15.75
CA LYS A 202 19.36 9.04 16.53
C LYS A 202 19.43 10.56 16.40
N MET A 203 19.37 11.08 15.18
CA MET A 203 19.40 12.51 14.90
C MET A 203 18.28 13.25 15.63
N LYS A 204 17.06 12.72 15.54
CA LYS A 204 15.85 13.33 16.10
C LYS A 204 15.86 13.40 17.63
N PHE A 205 16.26 12.32 18.31
CA PHE A 205 16.15 12.24 19.77
C PHE A 205 17.47 12.43 20.52
N ARG A 206 18.62 12.46 19.82
CA ARG A 206 19.94 12.63 20.45
C ARG A 206 20.77 13.76 19.87
N GLY A 207 20.41 14.30 18.70
CA GLY A 207 21.15 15.37 18.04
C GLY A 207 22.52 14.94 17.50
N ILE A 208 23.22 15.88 16.87
CA ILE A 208 24.57 15.69 16.27
C ILE A 208 25.72 16.22 17.11
N LEU A 209 25.46 17.25 17.92
CA LEU A 209 26.48 17.89 18.73
C LEU A 209 26.72 17.08 19.99
N LYS A 210 27.98 17.05 20.42
CA LYS A 210 28.41 16.46 21.70
C LYS A 210 28.10 17.41 22.85
#